data_AF-A0A7C1N7B5-F1
#
_entry.id   AF-A0A7C1N7B5-F1
#
_cell.length_a   1.000
_cell.length_b   1.000
_cell.length_c   1.000
_cell.angle_alpha   90.00
_cell.angle_beta   90.00
_cell.angle_gamma   90.00
#
_symmetry.space_group_name_H-M   'P 1'
#
loop_
_entity.id
_entity.type
_entity.pdbx_description
1 polymer ?
#
loop_
_entity_poly.entity_id
_entity_poly.type
_entity_poly.pdbx_seq_one_letter_code
_entity_poly.pdbx_strand_id
1 'polypeptide(L)' 'MYKEFEATELYCNRCQQAVPVRKRLLLVLPEGDKYEYLCAFCSESVGFKIDRQGSPISVII' A
#
# COMPACT_ATOMS: atom_id res chain seq x y z
N MET A 1 11.41 -5.47 -18.46
CA MET A 1 10.40 -5.77 -17.41
C MET A 1 10.05 -4.44 -16.74
N TYR A 2 8.80 -3.98 -16.88
CA TYR A 2 8.38 -2.73 -16.23
C TYR A 2 8.25 -2.97 -14.73
N LYS A 3 8.86 -2.10 -13.91
CA LYS A 3 8.61 -2.09 -12.46
C LYS A 3 7.15 -1.72 -12.25
N GLU A 4 6.48 -2.35 -11.28
CA GLU A 4 5.14 -1.91 -10.90
C GLU A 4 5.15 -0.44 -10.51
N PHE A 5 4.09 0.28 -10.88
CA PHE A 5 3.92 1.65 -10.43
C PHE A 5 3.59 1.67 -8.94
N GLU A 6 4.25 2.58 -8.22
CA GLU A 6 3.96 2.90 -6.83
C GLU A 6 3.48 4.33 -6.73
N ALA A 7 2.52 4.57 -5.83
CA ALA A 7 2.09 5.92 -5.54
C ALA A 7 3.21 6.62 -4.76
N THR A 8 3.74 7.71 -5.32
CA THR A 8 4.70 8.58 -4.63
C THR A 8 3.99 9.64 -3.79
N GLU A 9 2.85 10.14 -4.27
CA GLU A 9 2.03 11.15 -3.59
C GLU A 9 0.54 10.82 -3.70
N LEU A 10 -0.21 11.09 -2.64
CA LEU A 10 -1.68 10.98 -2.59
C LEU A 10 -2.25 12.16 -1.80
N TYR A 11 -3.52 12.49 -2.07
CA TYR A 11 -4.21 13.53 -1.30
C TYR A 11 -4.54 13.04 0.12
N CYS A 12 -4.18 13.82 1.13
CA CYS A 12 -4.53 13.54 2.52
C CYS A 12 -5.63 14.50 2.99
N ASN A 13 -6.77 13.97 3.44
CA ASN A 13 -7.89 14.76 3.98
C ASN A 13 -7.53 15.52 5.28
N ARG A 14 -6.61 15.00 6.09
CA ARG A 14 -6.15 15.62 7.34
C ARG A 14 -5.19 16.78 7.07
N CYS A 15 -4.27 16.62 6.11
CA CYS A 15 -3.31 17.67 5.71
C CYS A 15 -3.84 18.61 4.63
N GLN A 16 -4.99 18.27 4.03
CA GLN A 16 -5.70 18.99 2.98
C GLN A 16 -4.86 19.30 1.72
N GLN A 17 -3.88 18.46 1.42
CA GLN A 17 -2.97 18.63 0.29
C GLN A 17 -2.46 17.28 -0.24
N ALA A 18 -1.85 17.29 -1.43
CA ALA A 18 -1.05 16.17 -1.91
C ALA A 18 0.17 16.02 -1.01
N VAL A 19 0.39 14.80 -0.51
CA VAL A 19 1.48 14.49 0.42
C VAL A 19 2.26 13.27 -0.10
N PRO A 20 3.57 13.20 0.16
CA PRO A 20 4.32 11.98 -0.05
C PRO A 20 3.77 10.86 0.83
N VAL A 21 3.76 9.64 0.32
CA VAL A 21 3.21 8.48 1.01
C VAL A 21 4.26 7.46 1.39
N ARG A 22 4.01 6.75 2.49
CA ARG A 22 4.79 5.58 2.93
C ARG A 22 3.94 4.33 2.71
N LYS A 23 4.50 3.34 2.01
CA LYS A 23 3.86 2.04 1.81
C LYS A 23 4.18 1.12 2.99
N ARG A 24 3.16 0.53 3.60
CA ARG A 24 3.29 -0.44 4.69
C ARG A 24 2.52 -1.71 4.37
N LEU A 25 3.13 -2.88 4.55
CA LEU A 25 2.42 -4.15 4.41
C LEU A 25 1.37 -4.25 5.51
N LEU A 26 0.11 -4.43 5.11
CA LEU A 26 -1.02 -4.57 6.02
C LEU A 26 -1.31 -6.05 6.28
N LEU A 27 -1.44 -6.83 5.21
CA LEU A 27 -1.83 -8.24 5.26
C LEU A 27 -1.19 -8.97 4.08
N VAL A 28 -0.83 -10.22 4.33
CA VAL A 28 -0.40 -11.16 3.28
C VAL A 28 -1.58 -12.07 2.98
N LEU A 29 -2.04 -12.11 1.72
CA LEU A 29 -3.20 -12.88 1.28
C LEU A 29 -2.77 -13.95 0.26
N PRO A 30 -3.55 -15.03 0.08
CA PRO A 30 -3.26 -16.04 -0.94
C PRO A 30 -3.15 -15.46 -2.37
N GLU A 31 -3.94 -14.44 -2.68
CA GLU A 31 -3.96 -13.73 -3.96
C GLU A 31 -2.90 -12.62 -4.10
N GLY A 32 -2.15 -12.32 -3.03
CA GLY A 32 -1.11 -11.30 -3.04
C GLY A 32 -0.99 -10.51 -1.73
N ASP A 33 -0.09 -9.54 -1.73
CA ASP A 33 0.21 -8.71 -0.57
C ASP A 33 -0.66 -7.44 -0.57
N LYS A 34 -1.42 -7.23 0.49
CA LYS A 34 -2.16 -5.99 0.71
C LYS A 34 -1.30 -4.99 1.47
N TYR A 35 -1.04 -3.86 0.82
CA TYR A 35 -0.35 -2.72 1.38
C TYR A 35 -1.32 -1.57 1.64
N GLU A 36 -0.98 -0.78 2.64
CA GLU A 36 -1.60 0.50 2.97
C GLU A 36 -0.62 1.63 2.66
N TYR A 37 -1.12 2.73 2.10
CA TYR A 37 -0.40 3.98 1.95
C TYR A 37 -0.76 4.93 3.07
N LEU A 38 0.26 5.40 3.78
CA LEU A 38 0.13 6.33 4.88
C LEU A 38 0.69 7.69 4.49
N CYS A 39 0.01 8.77 4.89
CA CYS A 39 0.57 10.11 4.82
C CYS A 39 1.90 10.16 5.57
N ALA A 40 2.97 10.62 4.93
CA ALA A 40 4.30 10.68 5.55
C ALA A 40 4.39 11.65 6.74
N PHE A 41 3.42 12.56 6.90
CA PHE A 41 3.39 13.57 7.95
C PHE A 41 2.47 13.20 9.12
N CYS A 42 1.21 12.87 8.85
CA CYS A 42 0.22 12.61 9.90
C CYS A 42 -0.10 11.13 10.11
N SER A 43 0.45 10.23 9.28
CA SER A 43 0.20 8.78 9.31
C SER A 43 -1.25 8.37 9.05
N GLU A 44 -2.09 9.26 8.52
CA GLU A 44 -3.44 8.92 8.07
C GLU A 44 -3.38 7.92 6.91
N SER A 45 -4.31 6.97 6.89
CA SER A 45 -4.49 6.06 5.76
C SER A 45 -5.07 6.82 4.58
N VAL A 46 -4.33 6.87 3.47
CA VAL A 46 -4.70 7.63 2.27
C VAL A 46 -4.96 6.73 1.06
N GLY A 47 -4.76 5.42 1.19
CA GLY A 47 -5.06 4.46 0.14
C GLY A 47 -4.56 3.05 0.42
N PHE A 48 -4.91 2.13 -0.47
CA PHE A 48 -4.48 0.73 -0.40
C PHE A 48 -4.04 0.23 -1.78
N LYS A 49 -3.08 -0.69 -1.81
CA LYS A 49 -2.64 -1.43 -3.00
C LYS A 49 -2.65 -2.91 -2.68
N ILE A 50 -3.10 -3.74 -3.61
CA ILE A 50 -2.87 -5.18 -3.56
C ILE A 50 -1.87 -5.51 -4.66
N ASP A 51 -0.73 -6.06 -4.27
CA ASP A 51 0.30 -6.55 -5.15
C ASP A 51 0.10 -8.05 -5.38
N ARG A 52 -0.32 -8.42 -6.59
CA ARG A 52 -0.66 -9.81 -6.95
C ARG A 52 0.55 -10.64 -7.37
N GLN A 53 1.77 -10.10 -7.26
CA GLN A 53 3.00 -10.84 -7.54
C GLN A 53 3.52 -11.63 -6.32
N GLY A 54 2.81 -11.62 -5.19
CA GLY A 54 3.11 -12.47 -4.05
C GLY A 54 3.11 -13.95 -4.44
N SER A 55 4.10 -14.71 -3.98
CA SER A 55 4.08 -16.17 -4.16
C SER A 55 2.82 -16.76 -3.50
N PRO A 56 2.13 -17.72 -4.14
CA PRO A 56 0.93 -18.31 -3.56
C PRO A 56 1.27 -18.93 -2.21
N ILE A 57 0.70 -18.39 -1.15
CA ILE A 57 0.92 -18.88 0.21
C ILE A 57 -0.15 -19.92 0.53
N SER A 58 0.26 -21.17 0.69
CA SER A 58 -0.58 -22.24 1.23
C SER A 58 -0.65 -22.10 2.75
N VAL A 59 -1.81 -21.70 3.26
CA VAL A 59 -2.13 -21.80 4.69
C VAL A 59 -2.36 -23.28 4.99
N ILE A 60 -1.45 -23.88 5.76
CA ILE A 60 -1.62 -25.24 6.28
C ILE A 60 -2.43 -25.10 7.57
N ILE A 61 -3.66 -25.61 7.58
CA ILE A 61 -4.53 -25.69 8.76
C ILE A 61 -4.45 -27.12 9.31
#